data_AF-A0A5C7VRM2-F1
#
_entry.id   AF-A0A5C7VRM2-F1
#
_cell.length_a   1.000
_cell.length_b   1.000
_cell.length_c   1.000
_cell.angle_alpha   90.00
_cell.angle_beta   90.00
_cell.angle_gamma   90.00
#
_symmetry.space_group_name_H-M   'P 1'
#
loop_
_entity.id
_entity.type
_entity.pdbx_description
1 polymer ?
#
loop_
_entity_poly.entity_id
_entity_poly.type
_entity_poly.pdbx_seq_one_letter_code
_entity_poly.pdbx_strand_id
1 'polypeptide(L)' 'MNQQNNIIWQQLIPGGCHWSGVVRRGTTLRLTDVDGGANAAVLFFNQEEKLERYNMADTLKSQHT' A
#
# COMPACT_ATOMS: atom_id res chain seq x y z
N MET A 1 -21.17 -3.52 -10.54
CA MET A 1 -20.65 -4.57 -9.64
C MET A 1 -20.65 -4.03 -8.23
N ASN A 2 -21.64 -4.44 -7.41
CA ASN A 2 -21.73 -4.05 -6.01
C ASN A 2 -20.76 -4.91 -5.19
N GLN A 3 -19.50 -4.50 -5.07
CA GLN A 3 -18.64 -5.05 -4.02
C GLN A 3 -18.99 -4.35 -2.72
N GLN A 4 -19.53 -5.10 -1.76
CA GLN A 4 -19.61 -4.63 -0.37
C GLN A 4 -18.19 -4.32 0.10
N ASN A 5 -17.94 -3.05 0.42
CA ASN A 5 -16.64 -2.54 0.85
C ASN A 5 -16.43 -2.93 2.32
N ASN A 6 -16.19 -4.22 2.58
CA ASN A 6 -15.99 -4.71 3.94
C ASN A 6 -14.61 -4.28 4.45
N ILE A 7 -14.59 -3.27 5.31
CA ILE A 7 -13.35 -2.79 5.95
C ILE A 7 -13.00 -3.75 7.07
N ILE A 8 -11.98 -4.58 6.85
CA ILE A 8 -11.49 -5.53 7.85
C ILE A 8 -10.51 -4.90 8.85
N TRP A 9 -9.94 -3.73 8.52
CA TRP A 9 -9.03 -2.98 9.38
C TRP A 9 -8.92 -1.52 8.91
N GLN A 10 -8.76 -0.59 9.86
CA GLN A 10 -8.58 0.84 9.61
C GLN A 10 -7.68 1.44 10.69
N GLN A 11 -6.80 2.37 10.29
CA GLN A 11 -5.89 3.08 11.20
C GLN A 11 -5.60 4.48 10.65
N LEU A 12 -5.54 5.45 11.56
CA LEU A 12 -4.99 6.78 11.29
C LEU A 12 -3.49 6.79 11.60
N ILE A 13 -2.68 7.31 10.67
CA ILE A 13 -1.23 7.45 10.85
C ILE A 13 -0.92 8.94 10.99
N PRO A 14 -0.47 9.41 12.18
CA PRO A 14 -0.06 10.80 12.34
C PRO A 14 1.14 11.17 11.45
N GLY A 15 1.27 12.45 11.12
CA GLY A 15 2.42 12.96 10.36
C GLY A 15 3.75 12.64 11.04
N GLY A 16 4.75 12.23 10.26
CA GLY A 16 6.07 11.85 10.76
C GLY A 16 6.14 10.47 11.42
N CYS A 17 5.03 9.74 11.51
CA CYS A 17 5.01 8.37 12.00
C CYS A 17 5.23 7.35 10.88
N HIS A 18 5.48 6.10 11.28
CA HIS A 18 5.59 4.95 10.40
C HIS A 18 4.60 3.87 10.84
N TRP A 19 4.24 3.02 9.90
CA TRP A 19 3.41 1.85 10.14
C TRP A 19 3.85 0.70 9.24
N SER A 20 3.73 -0.53 9.72
CA SER A 20 3.96 -1.74 8.94
C SER A 20 2.87 -2.77 9.24
N GLY A 21 2.56 -3.60 8.26
CA GLY A 21 1.56 -4.65 8.38
C GLY A 21 1.61 -5.61 7.21
N VAL A 22 1.00 -6.78 7.40
CA VAL A 22 0.89 -7.81 6.35
C VAL A 22 -0.43 -7.66 5.63
N VAL A 23 -0.36 -7.46 4.31
CA VAL A 23 -1.55 -7.45 3.43
C VAL A 23 -1.63 -8.82 2.74
N ARG A 24 -2.65 -9.61 3.08
CA ARG A 24 -2.83 -10.94 2.49
C ARG A 24 -3.32 -10.84 1.05
N ARG A 25 -2.97 -11.84 0.23
CA ARG A 25 -3.47 -11.99 -1.15
C ARG A 25 -5.00 -11.86 -1.20
N GLY A 26 -5.51 -11.10 -2.16
CA GLY A 26 -6.94 -10.83 -2.32
C GLY A 26 -7.49 -9.71 -1.45
N THR A 27 -6.64 -9.03 -0.66
CA THR A 27 -7.02 -7.85 0.13
C THR A 27 -6.69 -6.56 -0.63
N THR A 28 -7.54 -5.55 -0.48
CA THR A 28 -7.27 -4.19 -1.00
C THR A 28 -6.76 -3.28 0.11
N LEU A 29 -5.57 -2.68 -0.09
CA LEU A 29 -5.07 -1.60 0.75
C LEU A 29 -5.51 -0.25 0.16
N ARG A 30 -6.15 0.59 0.98
CA ARG A 30 -6.51 1.96 0.63
C ARG A 30 -5.71 2.93 1.51
N LEU A 31 -4.92 3.78 0.88
CA LEU A 31 -4.26 4.93 1.52
C LEU A 31 -5.09 6.17 1.19
N THR A 32 -5.37 7.01 2.19
CA THR A 32 -6.18 8.21 2.03
C THR A 32 -5.51 9.35 2.76
N ASP A 33 -5.20 10.40 1.99
CA ASP A 33 -4.86 11.71 2.54
C ASP A 33 -6.18 12.36 2.99
N VAL A 34 -6.41 12.38 4.30
CA VAL A 34 -7.70 12.78 4.90
C VAL A 34 -7.89 14.28 4.85
N ASP A 35 -6.83 15.04 5.14
CA ASP A 35 -6.87 16.50 5.28
C ASP A 35 -6.32 17.23 4.04
N GLY A 36 -5.52 16.55 3.22
CA GLY A 36 -4.89 17.12 2.03
C GLY A 36 -3.45 17.57 2.27
N GLY A 37 -2.60 17.41 1.25
CA GLY A 37 -1.21 17.85 1.25
C GLY A 37 -0.23 16.85 1.88
N ALA A 38 -0.68 15.64 2.20
CA ALA A 38 0.19 14.60 2.72
C ALA A 38 0.96 13.87 1.59
N ASN A 39 2.16 13.41 1.92
CA ASN A 39 2.92 12.48 1.09
C ASN A 39 3.13 11.17 1.84
N ALA A 40 3.04 10.05 1.13
CA ALA A 40 3.33 8.72 1.67
C ALA A 40 4.50 8.11 0.89
N ALA A 41 5.55 7.73 1.61
CA ALA A 41 6.58 6.84 1.09
C ALA A 41 6.21 5.41 1.48
N VAL A 42 6.16 4.49 0.51
CA VAL A 42 5.73 3.10 0.73
C VAL A 42 6.77 2.12 0.22
N LEU A 43 6.92 1.02 0.94
CA LEU A 43 7.70 -0.14 0.54
C LEU A 43 6.82 -1.38 0.66
N PHE A 44 6.86 -2.24 -0.37
CA PHE A 44 6.19 -3.54 -0.34
C PHE A 44 7.20 -4.64 -0.50
N PHE A 45 7.10 -5.65 0.35
CA PHE A 45 7.95 -6.84 0.35
C PHE A 45 7.06 -8.08 0.31
N ASN A 46 7.57 -9.15 -0.28
CA ASN A 46 6.99 -10.45 -0.02
C ASN A 46 7.28 -10.81 1.45
N GLN A 47 6.22 -11.21 2.17
CA GLN A 47 6.33 -11.56 3.59
C GLN A 47 7.17 -12.81 3.82
N GLU A 48 7.17 -13.75 2.87
CA GLU A 48 7.89 -15.03 2.95
C GLU A 48 9.31 -14.94 2.36
N GLU A 49 9.53 -14.05 1.40
CA GLU A 49 10.82 -13.82 0.76
C GLU A 49 11.20 -12.33 0.80
N LYS A 50 11.96 -11.92 1.81
CA LYS A 50 12.25 -10.50 2.08
C LYS A 50 13.15 -9.83 1.05
N LEU A 51 13.85 -10.61 0.21
CA LEU A 51 14.63 -10.07 -0.91
C LEU A 51 13.74 -9.71 -2.10
N GLU A 52 12.55 -10.30 -2.20
CA GLU A 52 11.55 -9.93 -3.18
C GLU A 52 10.78 -8.69 -2.71
N ARG A 53 10.86 -7.61 -3.49
CA ARG A 53 10.28 -6.32 -3.15
C ARG A 53 9.77 -5.59 -4.37
N TYR A 54 8.83 -4.69 -4.12
CA TYR A 54 8.38 -3.71 -5.11
C TYR A 54 9.56 -2.96 -5.74
N ASN A 55 9.53 -2.86 -7.07
CA ASN A 55 10.49 -2.10 -7.85
C ASN A 55 9.77 -1.02 -8.68
N MET A 56 9.90 0.24 -8.26
CA MET A 56 9.35 1.39 -8.98
C MET A 56 9.93 1.52 -10.39
N ALA A 57 11.23 1.31 -10.57
CA ALA A 57 11.87 1.50 -11.87
C ALA A 57 11.34 0.51 -12.91
N ASP A 58 11.20 -0.76 -12.53
CA ASP A 58 10.65 -1.78 -13.44
C ASP A 58 9.14 -1.59 -13.65
N THR A 59 8.40 -1.15 -12.62
CA THR A 59 6.99 -0.80 -12.75
C THR A 59 6.79 0.31 -13.78
N LEU A 60 7.61 1.37 -13.75
CA LEU A 60 7.54 2.48 -14.70
C LEU A 60 7.89 2.03 -16.13
N LYS A 61 8.90 1.17 -16.31
CA LYS A 61 9.22 0.61 -17.63
C LYS A 61 8.02 -0.13 -18.23
N SER A 62 7.34 -0.94 -17.42
CA SER A 62 6.17 -1.72 -17.85
C SER A 62 4.91 -0.89 -18.10
N GLN A 63 4.86 0.40 -17.77
CA GLN A 63 3.71 1.27 -18.08
C GLN A 63 3.71 1.80 -19.51
N HIS A 64 4.87 1.79 -20.18
CA HIS A 64 5.06 2.35 -21.52
C HIS A 64 5.17 1.29 -22.61
N THR A 65 4.97 0.01 -22.28
CA THR A 65 4.90 -1.12 -23.22
C THR A 65 3.56 -1.81 -23.04
#